data_AF-A0A2J0YXL1-F1
#
_entry.id   AF-A0A2J0YXL1-F1
#
_cell.length_a   1.000
_cell.length_b   1.000
_cell.length_c   1.000
_cell.angle_alpha   90.00
_cell.angle_beta   90.00
_cell.angle_gamma   90.00
#
_symmetry.space_group_name_H-M   'P 1'
#
loop_
_entity.id
_entity.type
_entity.pdbx_description
1 polymer ?
#
loop_
_entity_poly.entity_id
_entity_poly.type
_entity_poly.pdbx_seq_one_letter_code
_entity_poly.pdbx_strand_id
1 'polypeptide(L)'
;MKANDSALEIASTFAQANEEIRSAVGRMRGAVLSSAIDCECRDRVDGALRGLERLERNRIAQRLLAAADEQRRRIEALLVLLADFDSNEPAALDDGMIVEAGLLFGDIAATAELGSSLLRQSRQLRYPSDMVKEISESASCASAGIDE
;
A
#
# COMPACT_ATOMS: atom_id res chain seq x y z
N MET A 1 -4.20 9.82 -21.55
CA MET A 1 -3.82 8.42 -21.22
C MET A 1 -2.63 8.28 -20.26
N LYS A 2 -1.61 9.16 -20.23
CA LYS A 2 -0.41 9.00 -19.36
C LYS A 2 -0.64 9.04 -17.84
N ALA A 3 -1.71 9.65 -17.34
CA ALA A 3 -1.94 9.80 -15.90
C ALA A 3 -2.27 8.46 -15.20
N ASN A 4 -2.98 7.56 -15.88
CA ASN A 4 -3.32 6.23 -15.36
C ASN A 4 -2.11 5.31 -15.25
N ASP A 5 -1.11 5.46 -16.12
CA ASP A 5 0.12 4.65 -16.05
C ASP A 5 0.92 5.00 -14.79
N SER A 6 1.09 6.30 -14.51
CA SER A 6 1.84 6.76 -13.32
C SER A 6 1.17 6.34 -12.00
N ALA A 7 -0.17 6.27 -12.02
CA ALA A 7 -1.00 5.82 -10.91
C ALA A 7 -0.79 4.33 -10.59
N LEU A 8 -0.78 3.48 -11.63
CA LEU A 8 -0.56 2.06 -11.51
C LEU A 8 0.87 1.75 -11.06
N GLU A 9 1.85 2.51 -11.56
CA GLU A 9 3.26 2.40 -11.18
C GLU A 9 3.48 2.67 -9.68
N ILE A 10 2.88 3.72 -9.12
CA ILE A 10 3.01 4.04 -7.69
C ILE A 10 2.44 2.92 -6.82
N ALA A 11 1.22 2.46 -7.15
CA ALA A 11 0.59 1.33 -6.49
C ALA A 11 1.46 0.05 -6.55
N SER A 12 1.93 -0.29 -7.75
CA SER A 12 2.80 -1.44 -8.01
C SER A 12 4.10 -1.37 -7.20
N THR A 13 4.72 -0.19 -7.14
CA THR A 13 5.96 0.04 -6.39
C THR A 13 5.79 -0.27 -4.90
N PHE A 14 4.68 0.14 -4.28
CA PHE A 14 4.43 -0.15 -2.86
C PHE A 14 4.14 -1.62 -2.60
N ALA A 15 3.44 -2.29 -3.51
CA ALA A 15 3.21 -3.73 -3.44
C ALA A 15 4.53 -4.51 -3.56
N GLN A 16 5.38 -4.13 -4.51
CA GLN A 16 6.71 -4.72 -4.70
C GLN A 16 7.61 -4.49 -3.47
N ALA A 17 7.66 -3.28 -2.94
CA ALA A 17 8.46 -2.98 -1.75
C ALA A 17 8.05 -3.83 -0.55
N ASN A 18 6.76 -4.07 -0.35
CA ASN A 18 6.28 -4.94 0.71
C ASN A 18 6.69 -6.41 0.51
N GLU A 19 6.69 -6.91 -0.73
CA GLU A 19 7.14 -8.26 -1.05
C GLU A 19 8.65 -8.43 -0.87
N GLU A 20 9.43 -7.45 -1.30
CA GLU A 20 10.89 -7.41 -1.10
C GLU A 20 11.25 -7.44 0.39
N ILE A 21 10.51 -6.71 1.23
CA ILE A 21 10.68 -6.72 2.68
C ILE A 21 10.38 -8.10 3.26
N ARG A 22 9.25 -8.72 2.87
CA ARG A 22 8.91 -10.08 3.31
C ARG A 22 9.98 -11.09 2.90
N SER A 23 10.46 -11.02 1.66
CA SER A 23 11.52 -11.89 1.15
C SER A 23 12.84 -11.68 1.90
N ALA A 24 13.23 -10.43 2.15
CA ALA A 24 14.43 -10.11 2.92
C ALA A 24 14.35 -10.64 4.36
N VAL A 25 13.23 -10.40 5.04
CA VAL A 25 12.97 -10.92 6.39
C VAL A 25 12.99 -12.45 6.41
N GLY A 26 12.38 -13.10 5.41
CA GLY A 26 12.41 -14.55 5.25
C GLY A 26 13.83 -15.11 5.09
N ARG A 27 14.67 -14.44 4.28
CA ARG A 27 16.09 -14.81 4.13
C ARG A 27 16.88 -14.62 5.41
N MET A 28 16.68 -13.51 6.13
CA MET A 28 17.33 -13.27 7.43
C MET A 28 16.93 -14.33 8.45
N ARG A 29 15.63 -14.65 8.52
CA ARG A 29 15.10 -15.71 9.39
C ARG A 29 15.77 -17.05 9.06
N GLY A 30 15.83 -17.43 7.78
CA GLY A 30 16.51 -18.65 7.34
C GLY A 30 17.98 -18.70 7.74
N ALA A 31 18.74 -17.62 7.51
CA ALA A 31 20.16 -17.54 7.82
C ALA A 31 20.45 -17.57 9.33
N VAL A 32 19.66 -16.88 10.15
CA VAL A 32 19.91 -16.81 11.60
C VAL A 32 19.40 -18.06 12.32
N LEU A 33 18.22 -18.58 11.97
CA LEU A 33 17.69 -19.78 12.62
C LEU A 33 18.51 -21.05 12.30
N SER A 34 19.13 -21.12 11.12
CA SER A 34 20.04 -22.21 10.74
C SER A 34 21.42 -22.16 11.39
N SER A 35 21.81 -21.01 11.97
CA SER A 35 23.13 -20.81 12.60
C SER A 35 23.08 -20.60 14.12
N ALA A 36 21.92 -20.23 14.67
CA ALA A 36 21.74 -20.04 16.10
C ALA A 36 21.79 -21.37 16.87
N ILE A 37 22.67 -21.44 17.86
CA ILE A 37 22.92 -22.65 18.67
C ILE A 37 21.92 -22.76 19.84
N ASP A 38 21.36 -21.63 20.30
CA ASP A 38 20.48 -21.57 21.46
C ASP A 38 19.07 -21.07 21.08
N CYS A 39 18.05 -21.67 21.71
CA CYS A 39 16.64 -21.39 21.47
C CYS A 39 16.25 -19.97 21.90
N GLU A 40 16.83 -19.44 22.97
CA GLU A 40 16.54 -18.07 23.41
C GLU A 40 17.02 -17.04 22.37
N CYS A 41 18.18 -17.28 21.75
CA CYS A 41 18.67 -16.48 20.64
C CYS A 41 17.73 -16.53 19.43
N ARG A 42 17.21 -17.72 19.08
CA ARG A 42 16.23 -17.89 18.00
C ARG A 42 14.95 -17.10 18.24
N ASP A 43 14.37 -17.21 19.43
CA ASP A 43 13.12 -16.51 19.78
C ASP A 43 13.28 -14.99 19.78
N ARG A 44 14.40 -14.49 20.32
CA ARG A 44 14.71 -13.05 20.32
C ARG A 44 14.85 -12.49 18.90
N VAL A 45 15.55 -13.21 18.03
CA VAL A 45 15.71 -12.79 16.62
C VAL A 45 14.37 -12.87 15.89
N ASP A 46 13.60 -13.93 16.11
CA ASP A 46 12.28 -14.10 15.48
C ASP A 46 11.33 -12.95 15.86
N GLY A 47 11.29 -12.60 17.15
CA GLY A 47 10.54 -11.46 17.66
C GLY A 47 11.00 -10.13 17.04
N ALA A 48 12.32 -9.92 16.93
CA ALA A 48 12.87 -8.71 16.31
C ALA A 48 12.50 -8.59 14.82
N LEU A 49 12.58 -9.70 14.07
CA LEU A 49 12.23 -9.75 12.65
C LEU A 49 10.73 -9.50 12.41
N ARG A 50 9.85 -10.08 13.24
CA ARG A 50 8.41 -9.77 13.21
C ARG A 50 8.15 -8.29 13.53
N GLY A 51 8.88 -7.75 14.49
CA GLY A 51 8.83 -6.33 14.85
C GLY A 51 9.18 -5.43 13.66
N LEU A 52 10.28 -5.75 12.97
CA LEU A 52 10.74 -5.04 11.78
C LEU A 52 9.70 -5.10 10.65
N GLU A 53 9.20 -6.29 10.32
CA GLU A 53 8.21 -6.47 9.26
C GLU A 53 6.94 -5.66 9.55
N ARG A 54 6.48 -5.61 10.81
CA ARG A 54 5.33 -4.81 11.23
C ARG A 54 5.60 -3.30 11.09
N LEU A 55 6.78 -2.84 11.50
CA LEU A 55 7.16 -1.42 11.39
C LEU A 55 7.22 -0.96 9.93
N GLU A 56 7.83 -1.76 9.05
CA GLU A 56 7.91 -1.45 7.62
C GLU A 56 6.55 -1.48 6.94
N ARG A 57 5.70 -2.48 7.22
CA ARG A 57 4.32 -2.50 6.73
C ARG A 57 3.53 -1.27 7.13
N ASN A 58 3.66 -0.83 8.39
CA ASN A 58 3.03 0.40 8.88
C ASN A 58 3.57 1.64 8.16
N ARG A 59 4.89 1.71 7.90
CA ARG A 59 5.51 2.82 7.16
C ARG A 59 4.97 2.91 5.74
N ILE A 60 4.89 1.79 5.02
CA ILE A 60 4.32 1.74 3.67
C ILE A 60 2.84 2.15 3.70
N ALA A 61 2.07 1.63 4.65
CA ALA A 61 0.66 1.97 4.78
C ALA A 61 0.42 3.47 5.07
N GLN A 62 1.30 4.15 5.81
CA GLN A 62 1.22 5.59 6.01
C GLN A 62 1.53 6.37 4.73
N ARG A 63 2.53 5.95 3.96
CA ARG A 63 2.85 6.57 2.67
C ARG A 63 1.70 6.44 1.66
N LEU A 64 1.04 5.29 1.62
CA LEU A 64 -0.15 5.07 0.79
C LEU A 64 -1.31 6.00 1.19
N LEU A 65 -1.55 6.19 2.49
CA LEU A 65 -2.57 7.14 2.95
C LEU A 65 -2.23 8.59 2.57
N ALA A 66 -0.97 9.00 2.72
CA ALA A 66 -0.54 10.34 2.32
C ALA A 66 -0.71 10.56 0.80
N ALA A 67 -0.37 9.55 -0.01
CA ALA A 67 -0.58 9.59 -1.46
C ALA A 67 -2.08 9.67 -1.84
N ALA A 68 -2.96 8.99 -1.09
CA ALA A 68 -4.40 9.09 -1.28
C ALA A 68 -4.96 10.47 -0.91
N ASP A 69 -4.49 11.07 0.18
CA ASP A 69 -4.84 12.45 0.56
C ASP A 69 -4.36 13.47 -0.49
N GLU A 70 -3.25 13.19 -1.17
CA GLU A 70 -2.81 14.00 -2.32
C GLU A 70 -3.78 13.89 -3.51
N GLN A 71 -4.33 12.70 -3.79
CA GLN A 71 -5.37 12.57 -4.82
C GLN A 71 -6.64 13.35 -4.45
N ARG A 72 -7.01 13.38 -3.17
CA ARG A 72 -8.13 14.23 -2.69
C ARG A 72 -7.86 15.70 -2.99
N ARG A 73 -6.68 16.23 -2.64
CA ARG A 73 -6.29 17.62 -2.95
C ARG A 73 -6.31 17.91 -4.45
N ARG A 74 -5.87 16.96 -5.27
CA ARG A 74 -5.89 17.10 -6.73
C ARG A 74 -7.32 17.17 -7.27
N ILE A 75 -8.26 16.37 -6.75
CA ILE A 75 -9.68 16.47 -7.11
C ILE A 75 -10.23 17.86 -6.74
N GLU A 76 -9.90 18.38 -5.57
CA GLU A 76 -10.31 19.74 -5.16
C GLU A 76 -9.85 20.80 -6.15
N ALA A 77 -8.58 20.73 -6.60
CA ALA A 77 -8.06 21.65 -7.61
C ALA A 77 -8.78 21.51 -8.97
N LEU A 78 -9.07 20.28 -9.41
CA LEU A 78 -9.81 20.04 -10.66
C LEU A 78 -11.25 20.55 -10.58
N LEU A 79 -11.90 20.44 -9.41
CA LEU A 79 -13.24 20.97 -9.18
C LEU A 79 -13.28 22.51 -9.24
N VAL A 80 -12.21 23.19 -8.83
CA VAL A 80 -12.09 24.65 -9.00
C VAL A 80 -12.07 25.03 -10.48
N LEU A 81 -11.35 24.30 -11.32
CA LEU A 81 -11.33 24.54 -12.77
C LEU A 81 -12.68 24.22 -13.42
N LEU A 82 -13.35 23.17 -12.94
CA LEU A 82 -14.66 22.76 -13.45
C LEU A 82 -15.79 23.73 -13.06
N ALA A 83 -15.57 24.62 -12.09
CA ALA A 83 -16.58 25.57 -11.65
C ALA A 83 -17.02 26.56 -12.75
N ASP A 84 -16.17 26.77 -13.76
CA ASP A 84 -16.47 27.63 -14.92
C ASP A 84 -17.50 26.98 -15.87
N PHE A 85 -17.74 25.68 -15.76
CA PHE A 85 -18.79 25.00 -16.52
C PHE A 85 -20.16 25.23 -15.87
N ASP A 86 -20.96 26.15 -16.42
CA ASP A 86 -22.35 26.38 -16.03
C ASP A 86 -23.34 26.06 -17.15
N SER A 87 -24.12 25.00 -16.97
CA SER A 87 -25.18 24.59 -17.90
C SER A 87 -26.36 25.58 -17.99
N ASN A 88 -26.48 26.51 -17.04
CA ASN A 88 -27.54 27.52 -16.98
C ASN A 88 -27.20 28.80 -17.75
N GLU A 89 -25.98 28.93 -18.29
CA GLU A 89 -25.56 30.04 -19.15
C GLU A 89 -25.23 29.56 -20.58
N PRO A 90 -26.22 29.15 -21.39
CA PRO A 90 -25.98 28.58 -22.73
C PRO A 90 -25.26 29.52 -23.70
N ALA A 91 -25.34 30.83 -23.47
CA ALA A 91 -24.65 31.82 -24.29
C ALA A 91 -23.13 31.87 -24.04
N ALA A 92 -22.68 31.37 -22.88
CA ALA A 92 -21.27 31.28 -22.52
C ALA A 92 -20.65 29.91 -22.89
N LEU A 93 -21.48 28.87 -23.09
CA LEU A 93 -21.03 27.53 -23.43
C LEU A 93 -20.67 27.40 -24.92
N ASP A 94 -19.39 27.49 -25.23
CA ASP A 94 -18.86 27.10 -26.53
C ASP A 94 -18.39 25.63 -26.57
N ASP A 95 -18.13 25.12 -27.78
CA ASP A 95 -17.67 23.73 -27.98
C ASP A 95 -16.35 23.44 -27.24
N GLY A 96 -15.49 24.46 -27.11
CA GLY A 96 -14.22 24.35 -26.39
C GLY A 96 -14.43 24.12 -24.90
N MET A 97 -15.33 24.87 -24.26
CA MET A 97 -15.68 24.69 -22.86
C MET A 97 -16.30 23.32 -22.58
N ILE A 98 -17.16 22.82 -23.48
CA ILE A 98 -17.76 21.48 -23.35
C ILE A 98 -16.67 20.39 -23.39
N VAL A 99 -15.73 20.51 -24.34
CA VAL A 99 -14.61 19.58 -24.45
C VAL A 99 -13.71 19.64 -23.22
N GLU A 100 -13.37 20.84 -22.74
CA GLU A 100 -12.53 21.04 -21.57
C GLU A 100 -13.19 20.47 -20.30
N ALA A 101 -14.47 20.76 -20.07
CA ALA A 101 -15.22 20.18 -18.95
C ALA A 101 -15.24 18.64 -19.00
N GLY A 102 -15.42 18.07 -20.20
CA GLY A 102 -15.33 16.62 -20.41
C GLY A 102 -13.96 16.03 -20.05
N LEU A 103 -12.88 16.73 -20.40
CA LEU A 103 -11.51 16.33 -20.02
C LEU A 103 -11.29 16.42 -18.51
N LEU A 104 -11.76 17.49 -17.86
CA LEU A 104 -11.67 17.68 -16.41
C LEU A 104 -12.41 16.57 -15.64
N PHE A 105 -13.61 16.19 -16.08
CA PHE A 105 -14.32 15.03 -15.51
C PHE A 105 -13.52 13.74 -15.66
N GLY A 106 -12.89 13.51 -16.82
CA GLY A 106 -12.01 12.37 -17.05
C GLY A 106 -10.81 12.34 -16.08
N ASP A 107 -10.18 13.48 -15.84
CA ASP A 107 -9.05 13.61 -14.91
C ASP A 107 -9.48 13.40 -13.45
N ILE A 108 -10.66 13.89 -13.06
CA ILE A 108 -11.25 13.65 -11.73
C ILE A 108 -11.48 12.15 -11.53
N ALA A 109 -12.08 11.47 -12.52
CA ALA A 109 -12.36 10.04 -12.45
C ALA A 109 -11.06 9.23 -12.27
N ALA A 110 -10.04 9.49 -13.10
CA ALA A 110 -8.74 8.84 -12.98
C ALA A 110 -8.08 9.08 -11.61
N THR A 111 -8.14 10.31 -11.11
CA THR A 111 -7.59 10.68 -9.80
C THR A 111 -8.32 9.97 -8.66
N ALA A 112 -9.66 9.86 -8.74
CA ALA A 112 -10.48 9.15 -7.76
C ALA A 112 -10.22 7.63 -7.76
N GLU A 113 -10.07 7.03 -8.95
CA GLU A 113 -9.71 5.61 -9.08
C GLU A 113 -8.37 5.29 -8.42
N LEU A 114 -7.35 6.13 -8.65
CA LEU A 114 -6.06 6.00 -7.99
C LEU A 114 -6.19 6.13 -6.46
N GLY A 115 -6.85 7.19 -5.98
CA GLY A 115 -7.08 7.39 -4.55
C GLY A 115 -7.74 6.16 -3.91
N SER A 116 -8.76 5.60 -4.56
CA SER A 116 -9.44 4.37 -4.13
C SER A 116 -8.50 3.16 -4.09
N SER A 117 -7.65 2.99 -5.11
CA SER A 117 -6.65 1.91 -5.16
C SER A 117 -5.61 1.99 -4.04
N LEU A 118 -5.08 3.19 -3.78
CA LEU A 118 -4.11 3.45 -2.70
C LEU A 118 -4.72 3.13 -1.33
N LEU A 119 -5.96 3.53 -1.10
CA LEU A 119 -6.69 3.23 0.14
C LEU A 119 -6.88 1.72 0.34
N ARG A 120 -7.30 0.99 -0.72
CA ARG A 120 -7.44 -0.48 -0.65
C ARG A 120 -6.13 -1.17 -0.27
N GLN A 121 -5.01 -0.78 -0.90
CA GLN A 121 -3.69 -1.34 -0.58
C GLN A 121 -3.25 -1.00 0.84
N SER A 122 -3.46 0.24 1.28
CA SER A 122 -3.13 0.66 2.65
C SER A 122 -3.88 -0.18 3.69
N ARG A 123 -5.15 -0.53 3.40
CA ARG A 123 -5.98 -1.38 4.25
C ARG A 123 -5.44 -2.81 4.31
N GLN A 124 -5.03 -3.38 3.18
CA GLN A 124 -4.47 -4.73 3.12
C GLN A 124 -3.17 -4.86 3.93
N LEU A 125 -2.34 -3.81 3.99
CA LEU A 125 -1.10 -3.82 4.79
C LEU A 125 -1.35 -3.70 6.29
N ARG A 126 -2.37 -2.93 6.70
CA ARG A 126 -2.75 -2.76 8.12
C ARG A 126 -3.51 -3.96 8.65
N TYR A 127 -4.32 -4.58 7.81
CA TYR A 127 -5.14 -5.73 8.12
C TYR A 127 -4.82 -6.86 7.13
N PRO A 128 -3.62 -7.45 7.21
CA PRO A 128 -3.37 -8.69 6.49
C PRO A 128 -4.42 -9.68 6.98
N SER A 129 -5.21 -10.26 6.07
CA SER A 129 -6.16 -11.31 6.44
C SER A 129 -5.42 -12.36 7.27
N ASP A 130 -5.95 -12.70 8.44
CA ASP A 130 -5.36 -13.64 9.43
C ASP A 130 -5.16 -15.08 8.88
N MET A 131 -5.44 -15.33 7.58
CA MET A 131 -5.39 -16.65 6.94
C MET A 131 -4.00 -17.30 6.80
N VAL A 132 -2.91 -16.68 7.25
CA VAL A 132 -1.55 -17.27 7.16
C VAL A 132 -0.90 -17.50 8.55
N LYS A 133 -1.65 -17.31 9.64
CA LYS A 133 -1.06 -17.39 10.98
C LYS A 133 -0.93 -18.80 11.57
N GLU A 134 -1.44 -19.85 10.93
CA GLU A 134 -1.46 -21.19 11.54
C GLU A 134 -0.32 -22.15 11.15
N ILE A 135 0.59 -21.83 10.21
CA ILE A 135 1.48 -22.88 9.66
C ILE A 135 2.95 -22.81 10.15
N SER A 136 3.37 -21.85 10.99
CA SER A 136 4.81 -21.74 11.30
C SER A 136 5.22 -21.48 12.74
N GLU A 137 4.31 -21.53 13.71
CA GLU A 137 4.68 -21.43 15.14
C GLU A 137 4.15 -22.61 15.92
N SER A 138 4.99 -23.65 16.09
CA SER A 138 5.15 -24.34 17.40
C SER A 138 6.06 -25.57 17.35
N ALA A 139 6.39 -26.15 16.20
CA ALA A 139 7.01 -27.49 16.18
C ALA A 139 8.52 -27.52 15.84
N SER A 140 9.37 -26.78 16.56
CA SER A 140 10.82 -27.07 16.49
C SER A 140 11.62 -26.86 17.78
N CYS A 141 11.17 -26.04 18.73
CA CYS A 141 11.89 -25.86 20.00
C CYS A 141 11.14 -26.38 21.24
N ALA A 142 9.87 -26.77 21.11
CA ALA A 142 9.10 -27.35 22.21
C ALA A 142 9.49 -28.81 22.55
N SER A 143 10.32 -29.47 21.73
CA SER A 143 10.67 -30.89 21.89
C SER A 143 12.12 -31.16 22.31
N ALA A 144 12.95 -30.15 22.56
CA ALA A 144 14.37 -30.33 22.89
C ALA A 144 14.68 -30.39 24.39
N GLY A 145 13.66 -30.65 25.23
CA GLY A 145 13.75 -30.66 26.69
C GLY A 145 13.34 -31.98 27.34
N ILE A 146 13.52 -33.11 26.66
CA ILE A 146 13.41 -34.44 27.28
C ILE A 146 14.65 -35.22 26.85
N ASP A 147 15.66 -35.27 27.72
CA ASP A 147 16.31 -36.52 28.11
C ASP A 147 17.20 -36.25 29.35
N GLU A 148 17.02 -37.15 30.31
CA GLU A 148 17.65 -37.27 31.63
C GLU A 148 19.06 -37.90 31.52
#